data_AF-A0A6N8DQC5-F1
#
_entry.id   AF-A0A6N8DQC5-F1
#
_cell.length_a   1.000
_cell.length_b   1.000
_cell.length_c   1.000
_cell.angle_alpha   90.00
_cell.angle_beta   90.00
_cell.angle_gamma   90.00
#
_symmetry.space_group_name_H-M   'P 1'
#
loop_
_entity.id
_entity.type
_entity.pdbx_description
1 polymer ?
#
loop_
_entity_poly.entity_id
_entity_poly.type
_entity_poly.pdbx_seq_one_letter_code
_entity_poly.pdbx_strand_id
1 'polypeptide(L)'
;MARAQKPELPIWSRRVGAVAALLCLAALAGCGKFGGAERPAWRAQAEAACFARNQVVLSNYIQPAGHEIDGPSICGLTRPLKVTALLGGKVLFNSTQTLDCPMVAELEAWVTETVQPAASARFGQPVAQIDSMGSYGCRGMNNQFGARLSEHAFGNALDIGGFVLADGRKIVIVHDWTRGDAQTQAFLRDLHNGACEHFATVLSPGSNAFHYNHIHIDLAMHGMTSTGPRRICKPAPQRTEPPSRKDNLPDAPDIEDDLDIAQGGPPRTQNSYATRPGPSLAAPSVVARAAPPNRVAAPTELHASHAPAAPTRGTMNADGVFVPEGAPADFDLPARGRK
;
A
#
# COMPACT_ATOMS: atom_id res chain seq x y z
N MET A 1 56.28 -19.33 75.40
CA MET A 1 55.80 -18.75 74.13
C MET A 1 55.82 -19.84 73.07
N ALA A 2 54.69 -20.52 72.84
CA ALA A 2 54.59 -21.59 71.84
C ALA A 2 54.11 -20.99 70.51
N ARG A 3 54.94 -21.07 69.47
CA ARG A 3 54.62 -20.60 68.11
C ARG A 3 53.94 -21.75 67.37
N ALA A 4 52.65 -21.60 67.08
CA ALA A 4 51.88 -22.58 66.33
C ALA A 4 52.37 -22.66 64.88
N GLN A 5 52.75 -23.85 64.43
CA GLN A 5 53.19 -24.13 63.07
C GLN A 5 51.96 -24.36 62.19
N LYS A 6 51.72 -23.48 61.22
CA LYS A 6 50.61 -23.64 60.26
C LYS A 6 50.93 -24.79 59.29
N PRO A 7 49.96 -25.68 58.99
CA PRO A 7 50.17 -26.74 58.03
C PRO A 7 50.31 -26.16 56.62
N GLU A 8 51.43 -26.46 55.96
CA GLU A 8 51.63 -26.14 54.54
C GLU A 8 50.83 -27.14 53.69
N LEU A 9 49.86 -26.61 52.93
CA LEU A 9 49.09 -27.42 51.99
C LEU A 9 49.96 -27.80 50.77
N PRO A 10 49.90 -29.07 50.30
CA PRO A 10 50.73 -29.54 49.21
C PRO A 10 50.46 -28.77 47.90
N ILE A 11 51.52 -28.41 47.19
CA ILE A 11 51.50 -27.56 45.98
C ILE A 11 50.52 -28.05 44.90
N TRP A 12 50.22 -29.36 44.87
CA TRP A 12 49.27 -29.97 43.93
C TRP A 12 47.82 -29.52 44.16
N SER A 13 47.38 -29.29 45.41
CA SER A 13 46.00 -28.84 45.72
C SER A 13 45.72 -27.41 45.26
N ARG A 14 46.76 -26.55 45.24
CA ARG A 14 46.66 -25.16 44.75
C ARG A 14 46.51 -25.10 43.22
N ARG A 15 47.13 -26.03 42.48
CA ARG A 15 47.04 -26.12 41.02
C ARG A 15 45.69 -26.70 40.55
N VAL A 16 45.18 -27.71 41.25
CA VAL A 16 43.84 -28.29 40.94
C VAL A 16 42.73 -27.28 41.21
N GLY A 17 42.81 -26.53 42.32
CA GLY A 17 41.85 -25.46 42.61
C GLY A 17 41.86 -24.33 41.58
N ALA A 18 43.04 -23.92 41.09
CA ALA A 18 43.16 -22.88 40.07
C ALA A 18 42.61 -23.33 38.70
N VAL A 19 42.85 -24.59 38.30
CA VAL A 19 42.33 -25.15 37.04
C VAL A 19 40.80 -25.33 37.11
N ALA A 20 40.26 -25.80 38.24
CA ALA A 20 38.83 -25.91 38.45
C ALA A 20 38.12 -24.54 38.43
N ALA A 21 38.74 -23.52 39.05
CA ALA A 21 38.21 -22.14 39.02
C ALA A 21 38.21 -21.54 37.60
N LEU A 22 39.27 -21.78 36.81
CA LEU A 22 39.36 -21.36 35.41
C LEU A 22 38.32 -22.05 34.51
N LEU A 23 38.07 -23.35 34.72
CA LEU A 23 37.03 -24.09 33.99
C LEU A 23 35.61 -23.62 34.35
N CYS A 24 35.34 -23.33 35.62
CA CYS A 24 34.06 -22.74 36.04
C CYS A 24 33.85 -21.33 35.48
N LEU A 25 34.88 -20.49 35.44
CA LEU A 25 34.82 -19.16 34.80
C LEU A 25 34.61 -19.26 33.29
N ALA A 26 35.24 -20.22 32.61
CA ALA A 26 35.02 -20.48 31.19
C ALA A 26 33.59 -21.01 30.89
N ALA A 27 33.04 -21.85 31.78
CA ALA A 27 31.67 -22.34 31.67
C ALA A 27 30.62 -21.22 31.89
N LEU A 28 30.87 -20.30 32.83
CA LEU A 28 30.02 -19.12 33.06
C LEU A 28 30.10 -18.10 31.91
N ALA A 29 31.26 -17.95 31.27
CA ALA A 29 31.41 -17.10 30.08
C ALA A 29 30.73 -17.67 28.82
N GLY A 30 30.39 -18.97 28.81
CA GLY A 30 29.73 -19.66 27.69
C GLY A 30 28.23 -19.39 27.56
N CYS A 31 27.57 -18.87 28.60
CA CYS A 31 26.10 -18.67 28.61
C CYS A 31 25.63 -17.37 27.94
N GLY A 32 26.52 -16.52 27.44
CA GLY A 32 26.17 -15.19 26.90
C GLY A 32 25.83 -15.13 25.41
N LYS A 33 25.87 -16.24 24.67
CA LYS A 33 25.67 -16.25 23.19
C LYS A 33 24.35 -16.83 22.70
N PHE A 34 23.37 -17.02 23.60
CA PHE A 34 22.00 -17.33 23.23
C PHE A 34 21.11 -16.09 23.41
N GLY A 35 21.54 -14.96 22.85
CA GLY A 35 20.61 -13.86 22.62
C GLY A 35 19.56 -14.37 21.64
N GLY A 36 18.30 -14.48 22.08
CA GLY A 36 17.19 -14.75 21.17
C GLY A 36 17.24 -13.79 19.99
N ALA A 37 16.71 -14.20 18.84
CA ALA A 37 16.52 -13.25 17.74
C ALA A 37 15.73 -12.06 18.30
N GLU A 38 16.20 -10.83 18.03
CA GLU A 38 15.54 -9.59 18.47
C GLU A 38 15.12 -8.77 17.24
N ARG A 39 14.04 -8.01 17.39
CA ARG A 39 13.59 -7.07 16.35
C ARG A 39 14.68 -5.99 16.15
N PRO A 40 15.01 -5.62 14.90
CA PRO A 40 15.93 -4.52 14.67
C PRO A 40 15.48 -3.21 15.34
N ALA A 41 16.39 -2.53 16.04
CA ALA A 41 16.10 -1.36 16.87
C ALA A 41 15.42 -0.21 16.10
N TRP A 42 15.68 -0.08 14.79
CA TRP A 42 15.08 0.97 13.96
C TRP A 42 13.56 0.90 13.93
N ARG A 43 12.96 -0.29 14.09
CA ARG A 43 11.50 -0.46 14.09
C ARG A 43 10.87 0.26 15.28
N ALA A 44 11.39 0.00 16.47
CA ALA A 44 10.95 0.65 17.70
C ALA A 44 11.21 2.18 17.65
N GLN A 45 12.34 2.60 17.07
CA GLN A 45 12.68 4.01 16.90
C GLN A 45 11.72 4.72 15.94
N ALA A 46 11.39 4.11 14.80
CA ALA A 46 10.44 4.64 13.82
C ALA A 46 9.04 4.76 14.42
N GLU A 47 8.58 3.72 15.12
CA GLU A 47 7.30 3.74 15.83
C GLU A 47 7.27 4.83 16.91
N ALA A 48 8.31 4.93 17.74
CA ALA A 48 8.46 5.97 18.75
C ALA A 48 8.41 7.38 18.14
N ALA A 49 9.14 7.61 17.04
CA ALA A 49 9.16 8.88 16.34
C ALA A 49 7.79 9.25 15.77
N CYS A 50 7.07 8.28 15.20
CA CYS A 50 5.73 8.48 14.64
C CYS A 50 4.73 8.99 15.70
N PHE A 51 4.68 8.31 16.85
CA PHE A 51 3.82 8.74 17.95
C PHE A 51 4.28 10.07 18.56
N ALA A 52 5.59 10.29 18.74
CA ALA A 52 6.12 11.54 19.29
C ALA A 52 5.78 12.76 18.43
N ARG A 53 5.65 12.56 17.11
CA ARG A 53 5.28 13.59 16.14
C ARG A 53 3.77 13.71 15.91
N ASN A 54 2.95 12.88 16.57
CA ASN A 54 1.49 12.81 16.37
C ASN A 54 1.11 12.64 14.89
N GLN A 55 1.85 11.80 14.15
CA GLN A 55 1.57 11.59 12.71
C GLN A 55 0.27 10.82 12.46
N VAL A 56 -0.26 10.14 13.49
CA VAL A 56 -1.53 9.42 13.44
C VAL A 56 -2.46 9.99 14.51
N VAL A 57 -3.69 10.33 14.09
CA VAL A 57 -4.75 10.79 14.99
C VAL A 57 -5.62 9.59 15.37
N LEU A 58 -5.62 9.24 16.66
CA LEU A 58 -6.50 8.19 17.17
C LEU A 58 -7.97 8.62 17.06
N SER A 59 -8.83 7.68 16.67
CA SER A 59 -10.25 7.91 16.43
C SER A 59 -11.05 6.62 16.61
N ASN A 60 -12.35 6.65 16.31
CA ASN A 60 -13.14 5.42 16.24
C ASN A 60 -12.68 4.48 15.11
N TYR A 61 -11.94 4.99 14.12
CA TYR A 61 -11.44 4.21 13.00
C TYR A 61 -10.01 3.71 13.18
N ILE A 62 -9.20 4.45 13.95
CA ILE A 62 -7.80 4.12 14.25
C ILE A 62 -7.65 4.04 15.76
N GLN A 63 -7.59 2.83 16.29
CA GLN A 63 -7.59 2.55 17.72
C GLN A 63 -6.33 1.77 18.14
N PRO A 64 -5.76 2.00 19.32
CA PRO A 64 -4.77 1.09 19.88
C PRO A 64 -5.37 -0.31 20.07
N ALA A 65 -4.63 -1.38 19.76
CA ALA A 65 -5.11 -2.74 20.02
C ALA A 65 -5.10 -3.12 21.53
N GLY A 66 -4.56 -2.24 22.37
CA GLY A 66 -4.57 -2.36 23.84
C GLY A 66 -3.44 -3.20 24.44
N HIS A 67 -2.73 -3.99 23.64
CA HIS A 67 -1.57 -4.78 24.06
C HIS A 67 -0.56 -4.92 22.93
N GLU A 68 0.71 -5.09 23.30
CA GLU A 68 1.76 -5.52 22.37
C GLU A 68 1.42 -6.90 21.79
N ILE A 69 1.73 -7.07 20.50
CA ILE A 69 1.68 -8.38 19.86
C ILE A 69 3.08 -8.97 19.94
N ASP A 70 3.23 -10.03 20.73
CA ASP A 70 4.47 -10.81 20.84
C ASP A 70 4.24 -12.18 20.20
N GLY A 71 4.63 -12.29 18.93
CA GLY A 71 4.41 -13.47 18.11
C GLY A 71 5.61 -14.43 18.14
N PRO A 72 5.56 -15.54 17.38
CA PRO A 72 6.69 -16.46 17.28
C PRO A 72 7.97 -15.78 16.76
N SER A 73 9.12 -16.14 17.33
CA SER A 73 10.42 -15.54 16.99
C SER A 73 10.43 -14.03 17.26
N ILE A 74 10.72 -13.20 16.26
CA ILE A 74 10.73 -11.73 16.37
C ILE A 74 9.45 -11.09 15.84
N CYS A 75 8.47 -11.85 15.40
CA CYS A 75 7.21 -11.30 14.89
C CYS A 75 6.52 -10.49 15.98
N GLY A 76 6.00 -9.32 15.66
CA GLY A 76 5.28 -8.53 16.65
C GLY A 76 5.24 -7.04 16.40
N LEU A 77 4.40 -6.37 17.18
CA LEU A 77 4.19 -4.93 17.18
C LEU A 77 4.17 -4.44 18.62
N THR A 78 4.92 -3.39 18.94
CA THR A 78 5.00 -2.86 20.30
C THR A 78 3.78 -2.03 20.66
N ARG A 79 3.31 -1.15 19.75
CA ARG A 79 2.04 -0.41 19.92
C ARG A 79 1.15 -0.58 18.68
N PRO A 80 0.55 -1.76 18.50
CA PRO A 80 -0.30 -2.06 17.36
C PRO A 80 -1.53 -1.14 17.30
N LEU A 81 -1.86 -0.72 16.08
CA LEU A 81 -3.08 0.00 15.76
C LEU A 81 -4.04 -0.92 15.00
N LYS A 82 -5.31 -0.89 15.40
CA LYS A 82 -6.45 -1.45 14.67
C LYS A 82 -7.05 -0.34 13.81
N VAL A 83 -7.06 -0.55 12.50
CA VAL A 83 -7.47 0.45 11.51
C VAL A 83 -8.62 -0.10 10.67
N THR A 84 -9.76 0.58 10.70
CA THR A 84 -10.95 0.22 9.91
C THR A 84 -11.22 1.22 8.79
N ALA A 85 -10.67 2.43 8.89
CA ALA A 85 -10.77 3.45 7.85
C ALA A 85 -9.63 4.47 7.96
N LEU A 86 -9.37 5.16 6.86
CA LEU A 86 -8.45 6.29 6.72
C LEU A 86 -9.24 7.59 6.47
N LEU A 87 -8.55 8.72 6.54
CA LEU A 87 -9.09 10.05 6.28
C LEU A 87 -10.35 10.37 7.11
N GLY A 88 -10.33 9.96 8.37
CA GLY A 88 -11.45 10.20 9.31
C GLY A 88 -12.74 9.45 8.94
N GLY A 89 -12.63 8.29 8.29
CA GLY A 89 -13.78 7.45 7.92
C GLY A 89 -14.24 7.59 6.47
N LYS A 90 -13.56 8.40 5.67
CA LYS A 90 -13.91 8.61 4.25
C LYS A 90 -13.49 7.45 3.35
N VAL A 91 -12.45 6.71 3.75
CA VAL A 91 -11.93 5.55 3.02
C VAL A 91 -11.93 4.35 3.93
N LEU A 92 -12.89 3.44 3.75
CA LEU A 92 -13.02 2.23 4.56
C LEU A 92 -12.01 1.16 4.12
N PHE A 93 -11.70 0.23 5.01
CA PHE A 93 -11.16 -1.07 4.65
C PHE A 93 -12.27 -2.12 4.66
N ASN A 94 -12.17 -3.11 3.78
CA ASN A 94 -13.03 -4.30 3.78
C ASN A 94 -12.90 -5.16 5.06
N SER A 95 -11.86 -4.95 5.86
CA SER A 95 -11.62 -5.62 7.14
C SER A 95 -10.74 -4.77 8.07
N THR A 96 -10.72 -5.08 9.37
CA THR A 96 -9.86 -4.38 10.33
C THR A 96 -8.39 -4.74 10.11
N GLN A 97 -7.58 -3.75 9.74
CA GLN A 97 -6.13 -3.89 9.59
C GLN A 97 -5.43 -3.77 10.94
N THR A 98 -4.39 -4.57 11.15
CA THR A 98 -3.44 -4.41 12.26
C THR A 98 -2.11 -3.90 11.70
N LEU A 99 -1.73 -2.69 12.09
CA LEU A 99 -0.60 -1.95 11.51
C LEU A 99 0.21 -1.24 12.60
N ASP A 100 1.46 -0.88 12.30
CA ASP A 100 2.24 0.03 13.14
C ASP A 100 1.98 1.50 12.80
N CYS A 101 2.39 2.43 13.67
CA CYS A 101 2.15 3.86 13.48
C CYS A 101 2.74 4.40 12.17
N PRO A 102 4.02 4.13 11.82
CA PRO A 102 4.59 4.61 10.57
C PRO A 102 3.82 4.16 9.34
N MET A 103 3.37 2.90 9.28
CA MET A 103 2.61 2.41 8.14
C MET A 103 1.24 3.09 8.03
N VAL A 104 0.55 3.35 9.14
CA VAL A 104 -0.72 4.10 9.12
C VAL A 104 -0.52 5.54 8.65
N ALA A 105 0.51 6.22 9.15
CA ALA A 105 0.83 7.58 8.73
C ALA A 105 1.14 7.68 7.23
N GLU A 106 1.93 6.74 6.70
CA GLU A 106 2.26 6.75 5.27
C GLU A 106 1.06 6.38 4.39
N LEU A 107 0.18 5.48 4.85
CA LEU A 107 -1.08 5.20 4.16
C LEU A 107 -1.99 6.41 4.08
N GLU A 108 -2.16 7.17 5.17
CA GLU A 108 -2.93 8.43 5.16
C GLU A 108 -2.35 9.43 4.15
N ALA A 109 -1.02 9.57 4.10
CA ALA A 109 -0.34 10.45 3.14
C ALA A 109 -0.54 9.98 1.70
N TRP A 110 -0.26 8.70 1.39
CA TRP A 110 -0.43 8.15 0.05
C TRP A 110 -1.88 8.25 -0.44
N VAL A 111 -2.86 7.98 0.43
CA VAL A 111 -4.26 8.09 0.06
C VAL A 111 -4.66 9.55 -0.21
N THR A 112 -4.16 10.49 0.60
CA THR A 112 -4.41 11.93 0.42
C THR A 112 -3.78 12.48 -0.84
N GLU A 113 -2.51 12.13 -1.10
CA GLU A 113 -1.66 12.79 -2.07
C GLU A 113 -1.67 12.10 -3.43
N THR A 114 -1.89 10.77 -3.46
CA THR A 114 -1.89 9.98 -4.70
C THR A 114 -3.28 9.44 -5.02
N VAL A 115 -3.88 8.66 -4.11
CA VAL A 115 -5.06 7.85 -4.44
C VAL A 115 -6.28 8.71 -4.76
N GLN A 116 -6.60 9.67 -3.90
CA GLN A 116 -7.77 10.53 -4.10
C GLN A 116 -7.62 11.45 -5.31
N PRO A 117 -6.47 12.13 -5.54
CA PRO A 117 -6.26 12.92 -6.75
C PRO A 117 -6.35 12.08 -8.03
N ALA A 118 -5.74 10.89 -8.06
CA ALA A 118 -5.81 10.00 -9.21
C ALA A 118 -7.25 9.55 -9.51
N ALA A 119 -8.02 9.17 -8.48
CA ALA A 119 -9.41 8.77 -8.65
C ALA A 119 -10.29 9.93 -9.15
N SER A 120 -10.08 11.13 -8.60
CA SER A 120 -10.75 12.35 -9.06
C SER A 120 -10.42 12.68 -10.51
N ALA A 121 -9.15 12.59 -10.90
CA ALA A 121 -8.71 12.89 -12.25
C ALA A 121 -9.25 11.88 -13.28
N ARG A 122 -9.21 10.59 -12.96
CA ARG A 122 -9.58 9.49 -13.88
C ARG A 122 -11.08 9.27 -13.97
N PHE A 123 -11.79 9.41 -12.84
CA PHE A 123 -13.20 9.02 -12.74
C PHE A 123 -14.10 10.20 -12.33
N GLY A 124 -13.57 11.25 -11.72
CA GLY A 124 -14.35 12.29 -11.05
C GLY A 124 -15.09 11.76 -9.83
N GLN A 125 -14.60 10.66 -9.25
CA GLN A 125 -15.17 10.01 -8.08
C GLN A 125 -14.04 9.72 -7.08
N PRO A 126 -14.25 9.97 -5.78
CA PRO A 126 -13.27 9.58 -4.77
C PRO A 126 -13.28 8.07 -4.57
N VAL A 127 -12.16 7.53 -4.08
CA VAL A 127 -12.12 6.17 -3.52
C VAL A 127 -12.84 6.20 -2.18
N ALA A 128 -13.78 5.29 -1.98
CA ALA A 128 -14.53 5.13 -0.73
C ALA A 128 -14.09 3.89 0.07
N GLN A 129 -13.45 2.91 -0.57
CA GLN A 129 -12.95 1.71 0.10
C GLN A 129 -11.66 1.19 -0.54
N ILE A 130 -10.77 0.65 0.29
CA ILE A 130 -9.61 -0.15 -0.11
C ILE A 130 -9.89 -1.61 0.26
N ASP A 131 -9.79 -2.50 -0.73
CA ASP A 131 -9.93 -3.94 -0.52
C ASP A 131 -8.56 -4.51 -0.16
N SER A 132 -8.30 -4.66 1.14
CA SER A 132 -7.08 -5.28 1.65
C SER A 132 -7.15 -6.80 1.55
N MET A 133 -6.00 -7.40 1.22
CA MET A 133 -5.75 -8.84 1.23
C MET A 133 -4.92 -9.29 2.43
N GLY A 134 -4.54 -8.36 3.32
CA GLY A 134 -3.88 -8.66 4.58
C GLY A 134 -2.88 -7.59 5.02
N SER A 135 -2.79 -7.42 6.34
CA SER A 135 -1.76 -6.60 7.00
C SER A 135 -0.86 -7.45 7.91
N TYR A 136 -1.10 -7.53 9.22
CA TYR A 136 -0.26 -8.30 10.11
C TYR A 136 -0.38 -9.81 9.84
N GLY A 137 0.76 -10.47 9.72
CA GLY A 137 0.84 -11.93 9.69
C GLY A 137 2.27 -12.41 9.86
N CYS A 138 2.52 -13.20 10.90
CA CYS A 138 3.83 -13.76 11.19
C CYS A 138 4.20 -14.87 10.20
N ARG A 139 4.85 -14.50 9.09
CA ARG A 139 5.29 -15.44 8.05
C ARG A 139 6.58 -14.98 7.36
N GLY A 140 7.29 -15.94 6.76
CA GLY A 140 8.39 -15.65 5.84
C GLY A 140 7.91 -14.94 4.57
N MET A 141 8.82 -14.23 3.90
CA MET A 141 8.55 -13.62 2.60
C MET A 141 7.99 -14.65 1.61
N ASN A 142 6.97 -14.24 0.84
CA ASN A 142 6.22 -15.11 -0.08
C ASN A 142 5.63 -16.37 0.58
N ASN A 143 5.41 -16.34 1.91
CA ASN A 143 4.99 -17.48 2.72
C ASN A 143 5.94 -18.69 2.65
N GLN A 144 7.23 -18.46 2.36
CA GLN A 144 8.22 -19.52 2.22
C GLN A 144 8.88 -19.85 3.56
N PHE A 145 8.93 -21.15 3.89
CA PHE A 145 9.62 -21.63 5.09
C PHE A 145 11.12 -21.34 5.03
N GLY A 146 11.68 -20.80 6.12
CA GLY A 146 13.10 -20.45 6.22
C GLY A 146 13.52 -19.18 5.48
N ALA A 147 12.61 -18.51 4.77
CA ALA A 147 12.87 -17.19 4.19
C ALA A 147 12.99 -16.12 5.29
N ARG A 148 13.61 -14.98 4.96
CA ARG A 148 13.56 -13.78 5.80
C ARG A 148 12.10 -13.44 6.11
N LEU A 149 11.83 -12.95 7.32
CA LEU A 149 10.48 -12.51 7.68
C LEU A 149 10.03 -11.36 6.77
N SER A 150 8.75 -11.39 6.40
CA SER A 150 8.09 -10.31 5.68
C SER A 150 7.83 -9.12 6.61
N GLU A 151 7.69 -7.92 6.05
CA GLU A 151 7.25 -6.73 6.79
C GLU A 151 5.84 -6.88 7.38
N HIS A 152 5.01 -7.78 6.83
CA HIS A 152 3.74 -8.19 7.45
C HIS A 152 3.92 -8.76 8.86
N ALA A 153 5.06 -9.38 9.17
CA ALA A 153 5.36 -9.91 10.50
C ALA A 153 5.53 -8.81 11.57
N PHE A 154 5.60 -7.55 11.15
CA PHE A 154 5.81 -6.38 12.00
C PHE A 154 4.71 -5.33 11.83
N GLY A 155 3.62 -5.65 11.11
CA GLY A 155 2.55 -4.68 10.80
C GLY A 155 2.98 -3.50 9.94
N ASN A 156 4.12 -3.64 9.26
CA ASN A 156 4.77 -2.59 8.49
C ASN A 156 4.54 -2.77 6.97
N ALA A 157 3.45 -3.46 6.61
CA ALA A 157 3.09 -3.78 5.24
C ALA A 157 1.58 -4.00 5.06
N LEU A 158 1.12 -3.80 3.82
CA LEU A 158 -0.26 -4.00 3.40
C LEU A 158 -0.30 -4.60 1.99
N ASP A 159 -1.15 -5.60 1.79
CA ASP A 159 -1.50 -6.14 0.48
C ASP A 159 -2.87 -5.56 0.06
N ILE A 160 -2.95 -4.97 -1.14
CA ILE A 160 -4.15 -4.34 -1.68
C ILE A 160 -4.60 -5.08 -2.93
N GLY A 161 -5.81 -5.63 -2.91
CA GLY A 161 -6.41 -6.37 -4.03
C GLY A 161 -7.34 -5.52 -4.91
N GLY A 162 -7.80 -4.37 -4.43
CA GLY A 162 -8.71 -3.52 -5.20
C GLY A 162 -9.18 -2.27 -4.45
N PHE A 163 -10.08 -1.53 -5.10
CA PHE A 163 -10.68 -0.30 -4.61
C PHE A 163 -12.15 -0.24 -4.98
N VAL A 164 -12.95 0.46 -4.18
CA VAL A 164 -14.33 0.83 -4.51
C VAL A 164 -14.46 2.34 -4.51
N LEU A 165 -14.99 2.90 -5.59
CA LEU A 165 -15.28 4.33 -5.70
C LEU A 165 -16.62 4.68 -5.03
N ALA A 166 -16.84 5.96 -4.74
CA ALA A 166 -18.07 6.42 -4.09
C ALA A 166 -19.35 6.18 -4.92
N ASP A 167 -19.25 6.01 -6.23
CA ASP A 167 -20.36 5.62 -7.11
C ASP A 167 -20.64 4.10 -7.12
N GLY A 168 -19.87 3.32 -6.36
CA GLY A 168 -19.97 1.87 -6.28
C GLY A 168 -19.16 1.10 -7.33
N ARG A 169 -18.44 1.79 -8.23
CA ARG A 169 -17.52 1.15 -9.17
C ARG A 169 -16.44 0.39 -8.40
N LYS A 170 -16.26 -0.88 -8.73
CA LYS A 170 -15.18 -1.73 -8.20
C LYS A 170 -14.03 -1.79 -9.19
N ILE A 171 -12.81 -1.67 -8.68
CA ILE A 171 -11.55 -1.82 -9.41
C ILE A 171 -10.80 -2.96 -8.75
N VAL A 172 -10.59 -4.05 -9.47
CA VAL A 172 -10.00 -5.29 -8.97
C VAL A 172 -8.65 -5.50 -9.63
N ILE A 173 -7.56 -5.44 -8.87
CA ILE A 173 -6.19 -5.41 -9.42
C ILE A 173 -5.89 -6.62 -10.29
N VAL A 174 -6.23 -7.83 -9.87
CA VAL A 174 -5.93 -9.05 -10.67
C VAL A 174 -6.57 -9.04 -12.06
N HIS A 175 -7.72 -8.39 -12.20
CA HIS A 175 -8.44 -8.29 -13.47
C HIS A 175 -8.02 -7.02 -14.22
N ASP A 176 -8.17 -5.88 -13.57
CA ASP A 176 -8.13 -4.57 -14.19
C ASP A 176 -6.71 -4.07 -14.48
N TRP A 177 -5.68 -4.70 -13.89
CA TRP A 177 -4.29 -4.37 -14.19
C TRP A 177 -3.95 -4.50 -15.67
N THR A 178 -4.56 -5.46 -16.37
CA THR A 178 -4.34 -5.71 -17.81
C THR A 178 -5.63 -5.71 -18.64
N ARG A 179 -6.79 -6.00 -18.04
CA ARG A 179 -8.08 -6.11 -18.74
C ARG A 179 -9.05 -4.96 -18.48
N GLY A 180 -8.69 -4.02 -17.60
CA GLY A 180 -9.50 -2.83 -17.33
C GLY A 180 -9.59 -1.92 -18.55
N ASP A 181 -10.53 -0.98 -18.57
CA ASP A 181 -10.50 0.09 -19.57
C ASP A 181 -9.24 0.98 -19.40
N ALA A 182 -8.94 1.82 -20.39
CA ALA A 182 -7.73 2.64 -20.39
C ALA A 182 -7.61 3.55 -19.16
N GLN A 183 -8.72 4.12 -18.66
CA GLN A 183 -8.68 4.98 -17.47
C GLN A 183 -8.43 4.16 -16.21
N THR A 184 -9.02 2.96 -16.11
CA THR A 184 -8.76 2.04 -14.98
C THR A 184 -7.32 1.54 -14.97
N GLN A 185 -6.77 1.13 -16.10
CA GLN A 185 -5.37 0.73 -16.18
C GLN A 185 -4.43 1.88 -15.81
N ALA A 186 -4.70 3.08 -16.33
CA ALA A 186 -3.92 4.27 -16.01
C ALA A 186 -4.02 4.66 -14.54
N PHE A 187 -5.21 4.58 -13.93
CA PHE A 187 -5.39 4.78 -12.49
C PHE A 187 -4.50 3.83 -11.66
N LEU A 188 -4.47 2.54 -11.99
CA LEU A 188 -3.63 1.57 -11.29
C LEU A 188 -2.13 1.84 -11.47
N ARG A 189 -1.70 2.35 -12.63
CA ARG A 189 -0.33 2.83 -12.84
C ARG A 189 -0.02 4.06 -12.00
N ASP A 190 -0.92 5.04 -11.96
CA ASP A 190 -0.77 6.27 -11.16
C ASP A 190 -0.58 5.91 -9.68
N LEU A 191 -1.39 4.98 -9.18
CA LEU A 191 -1.30 4.51 -7.80
C LEU A 191 0.02 3.80 -7.51
N HIS A 192 0.46 2.92 -8.42
CA HIS A 192 1.75 2.24 -8.31
C HIS A 192 2.92 3.24 -8.30
N ASN A 193 2.91 4.20 -9.23
CA ASN A 193 3.96 5.20 -9.35
C ASN A 193 4.06 6.06 -8.09
N GLY A 194 2.93 6.62 -7.61
CA GLY A 194 2.91 7.40 -6.38
C GLY A 194 3.29 6.55 -5.17
N ALA A 195 2.83 5.29 -5.09
CA ALA A 195 3.26 4.38 -4.03
C ALA A 195 4.79 4.24 -3.98
N CYS A 196 5.50 4.26 -5.11
CA CYS A 196 6.95 4.17 -5.13
C CYS A 196 7.67 5.41 -4.56
N GLU A 197 6.97 6.54 -4.45
CA GLU A 197 7.46 7.76 -3.81
C GLU A 197 7.26 7.71 -2.29
N HIS A 198 6.16 7.08 -1.84
CA HIS A 198 5.79 6.92 -0.44
C HIS A 198 6.53 5.75 0.24
N PHE A 199 6.44 4.55 -0.31
CA PHE A 199 6.86 3.31 0.35
C PHE A 199 8.27 2.86 -0.01
N ALA A 200 8.91 2.08 0.88
CA ALA A 200 10.25 1.57 0.67
C ALA A 200 10.27 0.35 -0.25
N THR A 201 9.19 -0.43 -0.25
CA THR A 201 8.95 -1.53 -1.19
C THR A 201 7.57 -1.38 -1.80
N VAL A 202 7.48 -1.48 -3.12
CA VAL A 202 6.24 -1.59 -3.88
C VAL A 202 6.39 -2.73 -4.87
N LEU A 203 5.56 -3.76 -4.74
CA LEU A 203 5.52 -4.90 -5.65
C LEU A 203 4.10 -5.06 -6.18
N SER A 204 3.93 -4.81 -7.48
CA SER A 204 2.63 -4.91 -8.15
C SER A 204 2.66 -5.99 -9.23
N PRO A 205 1.54 -6.28 -9.93
CA PRO A 205 1.56 -7.30 -10.97
C PRO A 205 2.59 -6.99 -12.06
N GLY A 206 3.33 -8.02 -12.46
CA GLY A 206 4.54 -7.90 -13.28
C GLY A 206 5.85 -7.79 -12.49
N SER A 207 5.81 -7.72 -11.14
CA SER A 207 7.04 -7.78 -10.32
C SER A 207 7.58 -9.20 -10.16
N ASN A 208 6.71 -10.16 -9.81
CA ASN A 208 6.98 -11.60 -9.73
C ASN A 208 5.66 -12.39 -9.56
N ALA A 209 5.77 -13.72 -9.55
CA ALA A 209 4.63 -14.65 -9.46
C ALA A 209 3.79 -14.56 -8.18
N PHE A 210 4.29 -13.97 -7.10
CA PHE A 210 3.57 -13.86 -5.82
C PHE A 210 2.72 -12.59 -5.74
N HIS A 211 2.97 -11.60 -6.60
CA HIS A 211 2.33 -10.28 -6.56
C HIS A 211 1.52 -10.01 -7.83
N TYR A 212 1.06 -11.07 -8.51
CA TYR A 212 0.31 -10.95 -9.77
C TYR A 212 -1.13 -10.43 -9.57
N ASN A 213 -1.67 -10.53 -8.35
CA ASN A 213 -3.07 -10.24 -8.04
C ASN A 213 -3.28 -9.08 -7.07
N HIS A 214 -2.20 -8.45 -6.58
CA HIS A 214 -2.27 -7.38 -5.60
C HIS A 214 -1.09 -6.42 -5.72
N ILE A 215 -1.23 -5.25 -5.12
CA ILE A 215 -0.12 -4.32 -4.84
C ILE A 215 0.30 -4.55 -3.39
N HIS A 216 1.54 -4.96 -3.19
CA HIS A 216 2.19 -5.03 -1.88
C HIS A 216 2.98 -3.75 -1.64
N ILE A 217 2.80 -3.16 -0.47
CA ILE A 217 3.52 -1.96 -0.01
C ILE A 217 4.09 -2.18 1.40
N ASP A 218 5.34 -1.75 1.61
CA ASP A 218 5.99 -1.81 2.94
C ASP A 218 7.00 -0.67 3.17
N LEU A 219 7.38 -0.48 4.44
CA LEU A 219 8.41 0.48 4.87
C LEU A 219 9.69 -0.23 5.35
N ALA A 220 10.09 -1.32 4.70
CA ALA A 220 11.34 -2.01 5.03
C ALA A 220 12.56 -1.09 4.92
N MET A 221 13.48 -1.20 5.87
CA MET A 221 14.77 -0.53 5.78
C MET A 221 15.75 -1.35 4.93
N HIS A 222 15.97 -0.93 3.68
CA HIS A 222 16.90 -1.59 2.74
C HIS A 222 18.34 -1.03 2.75
N GLY A 223 18.63 -0.09 3.65
CA GLY A 223 19.90 0.64 3.70
C GLY A 223 19.91 1.89 2.80
N MET A 224 21.11 2.44 2.55
CA MET A 224 21.31 3.70 1.82
C MET A 224 21.97 3.48 0.46
N THR A 225 21.68 4.35 -0.50
CA THR A 225 22.40 4.57 -1.76
C THR A 225 23.07 5.95 -1.74
N SER A 226 23.79 6.30 -2.81
CA SER A 226 24.35 7.65 -2.99
C SER A 226 23.28 8.75 -3.12
N THR A 227 22.04 8.39 -3.43
CA THR A 227 20.93 9.32 -3.69
C THR A 227 19.86 9.29 -2.60
N GLY A 228 20.07 8.54 -1.51
CA GLY A 228 19.13 8.47 -0.38
C GLY A 228 18.83 7.03 0.06
N PRO A 229 17.75 6.80 0.82
CA PRO A 229 17.33 5.46 1.21
C PRO A 229 17.07 4.57 -0.01
N ARG A 230 17.55 3.33 0.04
CA ARG A 230 17.29 2.35 -1.02
C ARG A 230 15.80 1.99 -1.04
N ARG A 231 15.17 2.13 -2.20
CA ARG A 231 13.78 1.73 -2.44
C ARG A 231 13.71 0.60 -3.47
N ILE A 232 12.67 -0.22 -3.38
CA ILE A 232 12.34 -1.27 -4.34
C ILE A 232 10.99 -0.93 -4.95
N CYS A 233 10.97 -0.60 -6.23
CA CYS A 233 9.75 -0.34 -6.99
C CYS A 233 9.72 -1.30 -8.18
N LYS A 234 8.77 -2.24 -8.18
CA LYS A 234 8.60 -3.24 -9.25
C LYS A 234 7.12 -3.42 -9.62
N PRO A 235 6.76 -3.43 -10.92
CA PRO A 235 7.60 -3.09 -12.08
C PRO A 235 8.16 -1.65 -12.01
N ALA A 236 9.03 -1.27 -12.95
CA ALA A 236 9.50 0.11 -12.99
C ALA A 236 8.32 1.07 -13.25
N PRO A 237 8.30 2.28 -12.66
CA PRO A 237 7.24 3.24 -12.90
C PRO A 237 7.01 3.50 -14.39
N GLN A 238 5.75 3.53 -14.81
CA GLN A 238 5.37 3.71 -16.20
C GLN A 238 4.70 5.07 -16.38
N ARG A 239 5.01 5.78 -17.47
CA ARG A 239 4.24 6.97 -17.84
C ARG A 239 2.84 6.55 -18.23
N THR A 240 1.86 7.27 -17.70
CA THR A 240 0.44 7.10 -18.04
C THR A 240 0.00 8.17 -19.01
N GLU A 241 -0.93 7.82 -19.88
CA GLU A 241 -1.65 8.82 -20.66
C GLU A 241 -2.37 9.81 -19.73
N PRO A 242 -2.47 11.10 -20.08
CA PRO A 242 -3.27 12.05 -19.32
C PRO A 242 -4.72 11.58 -19.14
N PRO A 243 -5.42 12.01 -18.07
CA PRO A 243 -6.83 11.73 -17.91
C PRO A 243 -7.63 12.23 -19.11
N SER A 244 -8.59 11.43 -19.60
CA SER A 244 -9.43 11.85 -20.72
C SER A 244 -10.24 13.09 -20.31
N ARG A 245 -10.13 14.17 -21.10
CA ARG A 245 -10.92 15.38 -20.90
C ARG A 245 -12.41 15.06 -21.01
N LYS A 246 -13.20 15.39 -19.98
CA LYS A 246 -14.66 15.19 -19.97
C LYS A 246 -15.42 16.21 -20.81
N ASP A 247 -14.78 17.29 -21.23
CA ASP A 247 -15.42 18.48 -21.79
C ASP A 247 -15.73 18.39 -23.28
N ASN A 248 -15.44 17.28 -23.96
CA ASN A 248 -15.56 17.12 -25.44
C ASN A 248 -14.89 18.28 -26.21
N LEU A 249 -14.01 19.04 -25.57
CA LEU A 249 -13.35 20.17 -26.19
C LEU A 249 -12.20 19.61 -27.04
N PRO A 250 -12.02 20.09 -28.28
CA PRO A 250 -10.86 19.71 -29.06
C PRO A 250 -9.57 20.00 -28.29
N ASP A 251 -8.53 19.23 -28.57
CA ASP A 251 -7.23 19.51 -28.00
C ASP A 251 -6.84 20.96 -28.30
N ALA A 252 -6.25 21.64 -27.31
CA ALA A 252 -5.75 22.97 -27.55
C ALA A 252 -4.72 22.84 -28.69
N PRO A 253 -4.82 23.66 -29.75
CA PRO A 253 -3.82 23.62 -30.81
C PRO A 253 -2.44 23.82 -30.18
N ASP A 254 -1.43 23.16 -30.74
CA ASP A 254 -0.05 23.45 -30.39
C ASP A 254 0.13 24.97 -30.49
N ILE A 255 0.66 25.59 -29.44
CA ILE A 255 0.93 27.03 -29.45
C ILE A 255 2.04 27.23 -30.48
N GLU A 256 1.66 27.46 -31.74
CA GLU A 256 2.54 28.08 -32.71
C GLU A 256 2.91 29.43 -32.11
N ASP A 257 4.22 29.68 -31.94
CA ASP A 257 4.77 30.89 -31.33
C ASP A 257 3.91 32.10 -31.75
N ASP A 258 3.21 32.70 -30.78
CA ASP A 258 2.36 33.86 -31.00
C ASP A 258 3.21 34.94 -31.69
N LEU A 259 3.08 35.04 -33.01
CA LEU A 259 3.70 36.10 -33.80
C LEU A 259 3.03 37.39 -33.34
N ASP A 260 3.74 38.15 -32.51
CA ASP A 260 3.35 39.45 -32.02
C ASP A 260 3.00 40.37 -33.21
N ILE A 261 1.71 40.53 -33.50
CA ILE A 261 1.20 41.39 -34.57
C ILE A 261 1.60 42.85 -34.31
N ALA A 262 2.02 43.23 -33.09
CA ALA A 262 2.56 44.55 -32.82
C ALA A 262 3.98 44.76 -33.38
N GLN A 263 4.71 43.69 -33.72
CA GLN A 263 6.05 43.75 -34.33
C GLN A 263 6.03 43.59 -35.86
N GLY A 264 4.89 43.24 -36.44
CA GLY A 264 4.68 43.22 -37.88
C GLY A 264 4.40 44.63 -38.40
N GLY A 265 5.37 45.23 -39.11
CA GLY A 265 5.12 46.45 -39.89
C GLY A 265 3.90 46.27 -40.84
N PRO A 266 3.24 47.38 -41.26
CA PRO A 266 1.94 47.30 -41.92
C PRO A 266 1.99 46.39 -43.16
N PRO A 267 0.99 45.51 -43.35
CA PRO A 267 0.98 44.60 -44.46
C PRO A 267 0.93 45.37 -45.77
N ARG A 268 1.88 45.07 -46.67
CA ARG A 268 1.77 45.43 -48.09
C ARG A 268 0.51 44.77 -48.64
N THR A 269 -0.28 45.60 -49.30
CA THR A 269 -1.59 45.30 -49.88
C THR A 269 -1.67 43.93 -50.56
N GLN A 270 -2.73 43.18 -50.27
CA GLN A 270 -3.74 42.72 -51.25
C GLN A 270 -4.67 41.65 -50.62
N ASN A 271 -5.94 41.70 -51.04
CA ASN A 271 -6.99 40.68 -50.92
C ASN A 271 -7.95 40.75 -49.71
N SER A 272 -9.02 41.52 -49.94
CA SER A 272 -10.44 41.18 -49.75
C SER A 272 -10.79 40.02 -48.79
N TYR A 273 -11.29 40.39 -47.61
CA TYR A 273 -12.17 39.52 -46.83
C TYR A 273 -13.60 40.06 -46.89
N ALA A 274 -14.48 39.26 -47.47
CA ALA A 274 -15.91 39.49 -47.49
C ALA A 274 -16.47 39.30 -46.07
N THR A 275 -17.09 40.34 -45.51
CA THR A 275 -17.88 40.26 -44.28
C THR A 275 -19.19 39.52 -44.58
N ARG A 276 -19.32 38.29 -44.04
CA ARG A 276 -20.62 37.63 -43.89
C ARG A 276 -21.18 37.95 -42.50
N PRO A 277 -22.44 38.40 -42.37
CA PRO A 277 -23.09 38.50 -41.06
C PRO A 277 -23.39 37.10 -40.51
N GLY A 278 -23.03 36.84 -39.25
CA GLY A 278 -23.38 35.63 -38.53
C GLY A 278 -24.88 35.58 -38.16
N PRO A 279 -25.45 34.38 -37.94
CA PRO A 279 -26.85 34.25 -37.56
C PRO A 279 -27.08 34.65 -36.10
N SER A 280 -28.14 35.43 -35.86
CA SER A 280 -28.63 35.80 -34.53
C SER A 280 -29.32 34.61 -33.85
N LEU A 281 -29.01 34.39 -32.57
CA LEU A 281 -29.63 33.39 -31.71
C LEU A 281 -31.06 33.82 -31.36
N ALA A 282 -32.05 33.05 -31.80
CA ALA A 282 -33.42 33.14 -31.30
C ALA A 282 -33.59 32.21 -30.09
N ALA A 283 -34.04 32.76 -28.97
CA ALA A 283 -34.46 32.02 -27.79
C ALA A 283 -35.83 31.35 -28.02
N PRO A 284 -36.08 30.14 -27.51
CA PRO A 284 -37.43 29.63 -27.38
C PRO A 284 -37.92 29.72 -25.92
N SER A 285 -39.09 30.30 -25.75
CA SER A 285 -39.97 30.11 -24.60
C SER A 285 -41.24 29.44 -25.10
N VAL A 286 -41.54 28.19 -24.72
CA VAL A 286 -42.91 27.73 -24.39
C VAL A 286 -42.83 26.51 -23.46
N VAL A 287 -43.60 26.61 -22.38
CA VAL A 287 -43.92 25.62 -21.35
C VAL A 287 -44.89 24.54 -21.89
N ALA A 288 -44.66 23.25 -21.60
CA ALA A 288 -45.74 22.27 -21.56
C ALA A 288 -45.44 21.01 -20.71
N ARG A 289 -46.18 20.94 -19.59
CA ARG A 289 -46.87 19.79 -18.95
C ARG A 289 -46.13 18.50 -18.56
N ALA A 290 -46.29 18.20 -17.27
CA ALA A 290 -46.02 16.93 -16.58
C ALA A 290 -46.97 15.78 -16.96
N ALA A 291 -46.48 14.55 -16.76
CA ALA A 291 -47.23 13.30 -16.76
C ALA A 291 -46.88 12.46 -15.49
N PRO A 292 -47.77 11.56 -15.02
CA PRO A 292 -47.85 11.10 -13.63
C PRO A 292 -46.92 9.91 -13.29
N PRO A 293 -46.78 9.53 -12.01
CA PRO A 293 -45.86 8.47 -11.60
C PRO A 293 -46.48 7.08 -11.82
N ASN A 294 -45.67 6.14 -12.31
CA ASN A 294 -46.03 4.72 -12.28
C ASN A 294 -45.50 4.08 -11.00
N ARG A 295 -46.39 3.35 -10.31
CA ARG A 295 -46.13 2.61 -9.08
C ARG A 295 -46.09 1.11 -9.35
N VAL A 296 -45.10 0.47 -8.73
CA VAL A 296 -45.08 -0.87 -8.13
C VAL A 296 -44.95 -2.10 -9.04
N ALA A 297 -43.90 -2.89 -8.79
CA ALA A 297 -44.02 -4.29 -8.35
C ALA A 297 -42.73 -4.77 -7.66
N ALA A 298 -42.87 -5.28 -6.44
CA ALA A 298 -41.95 -6.23 -5.81
C ALA A 298 -42.30 -7.66 -6.26
N PRO A 299 -41.34 -8.59 -6.24
CA PRO A 299 -41.55 -9.80 -5.44
C PRO A 299 -40.28 -10.15 -4.62
N THR A 300 -40.40 -10.30 -3.30
CA THR A 300 -40.69 -11.56 -2.58
C THR A 300 -39.39 -12.21 -2.09
N GLU A 301 -39.22 -12.18 -0.77
CA GLU A 301 -38.26 -13.03 -0.08
C GLU A 301 -38.59 -14.50 -0.26
N LEU A 302 -37.57 -15.31 -0.56
CA LEU A 302 -37.53 -16.71 -0.20
C LEU A 302 -36.20 -16.96 0.51
N HIS A 303 -36.27 -17.11 1.83
CA HIS A 303 -35.24 -17.77 2.61
C HIS A 303 -35.02 -19.19 2.09
N ALA A 304 -33.81 -19.47 1.64
CA ALA A 304 -33.26 -20.81 1.62
C ALA A 304 -31.81 -20.72 2.10
N SER A 305 -31.60 -21.13 3.35
CA SER A 305 -30.30 -21.38 3.95
C SER A 305 -29.58 -22.49 3.17
N HIS A 306 -28.93 -22.09 2.08
CA HIS A 306 -27.90 -22.88 1.44
C HIS A 306 -26.60 -22.67 2.22
N ALA A 307 -25.92 -23.76 2.57
CA ALA A 307 -24.51 -23.68 2.92
C ALA A 307 -23.79 -22.82 1.85
N PRO A 308 -22.90 -21.87 2.24
CA PRO A 308 -22.30 -20.98 1.27
C PRO A 308 -21.61 -21.80 0.19
N ALA A 309 -21.97 -21.54 -1.07
CA ALA A 309 -21.28 -22.13 -2.21
C ALA A 309 -19.78 -21.83 -2.07
N ALA A 310 -18.94 -22.81 -2.40
CA ALA A 310 -17.49 -22.59 -2.45
C ALA A 310 -17.22 -21.35 -3.33
N PRO A 311 -16.44 -20.38 -2.86
CA PRO A 311 -16.29 -19.11 -3.55
C PRO A 311 -15.70 -19.32 -4.95
N THR A 312 -16.36 -18.74 -5.95
CA THR A 312 -15.92 -18.78 -7.34
C THR A 312 -14.62 -17.99 -7.49
N ARG A 313 -13.67 -18.46 -8.30
CA ARG A 313 -12.47 -17.66 -8.64
C ARG A 313 -12.91 -16.29 -9.15
N GLY A 314 -12.29 -15.22 -8.65
CA GLY A 314 -12.67 -13.84 -8.96
C GLY A 314 -13.79 -13.25 -8.13
N THR A 315 -14.22 -13.93 -7.07
CA THR A 315 -15.23 -13.42 -6.15
C THR A 315 -14.64 -13.21 -4.76
N MET A 316 -15.24 -12.28 -4.02
CA MET A 316 -15.02 -12.17 -2.58
C MET A 316 -15.66 -13.39 -1.92
N ASN A 317 -14.93 -14.11 -1.07
CA ASN A 317 -15.57 -15.13 -0.23
C ASN A 317 -16.44 -14.48 0.85
N ALA A 318 -17.24 -15.29 1.54
CA ALA A 318 -18.16 -14.82 2.58
C ALA A 318 -17.45 -14.10 3.75
N ASP A 319 -16.15 -14.35 3.94
CA ASP A 319 -15.31 -13.74 4.98
C ASP A 319 -14.59 -12.46 4.51
N GLY A 320 -14.94 -11.95 3.31
CA GLY A 320 -14.37 -10.72 2.75
C GLY A 320 -12.96 -10.87 2.17
N VAL A 321 -12.43 -12.09 2.10
CA VAL A 321 -11.15 -12.43 1.46
C VAL A 321 -11.41 -12.66 -0.03
N PHE A 322 -10.78 -11.84 -0.86
CA PHE A 322 -10.86 -11.98 -2.31
C PHE A 322 -10.20 -13.28 -2.79
N VAL A 323 -10.95 -14.10 -3.53
CA VAL A 323 -10.44 -15.32 -4.17
C VAL A 323 -9.85 -14.96 -5.53
N PRO A 324 -8.55 -15.17 -5.77
CA PRO A 324 -7.89 -14.70 -6.99
C PRO A 324 -8.50 -15.25 -8.29
N GLU A 325 -8.53 -14.43 -9.34
CA GLU A 325 -8.63 -14.89 -10.73
C GLU A 325 -7.26 -15.23 -11.29
N GLY A 326 -7.21 -16.15 -12.25
CA GLY A 326 -6.01 -16.43 -13.05
C GLY A 326 -4.93 -17.23 -12.33
N ALA A 327 -4.02 -17.78 -13.11
CA ALA A 327 -2.77 -18.36 -12.65
C ALA A 327 -1.62 -17.34 -12.84
N PRO A 328 -0.51 -17.45 -12.09
CA PRO A 328 0.67 -16.62 -12.34
C PRO A 328 1.18 -16.65 -13.79
N ALA A 329 0.85 -17.69 -14.56
CA ALA A 329 1.20 -17.82 -15.98
C ALA A 329 0.43 -16.87 -16.91
N ASP A 330 -0.68 -16.28 -16.45
CA ASP A 330 -1.54 -15.39 -17.25
C ASP A 330 -1.04 -13.93 -17.27
N PHE A 331 0.07 -13.65 -16.59
CA PHE A 331 0.64 -12.31 -16.44
C PHE A 331 2.07 -12.30 -17.00
N ASP A 332 2.48 -11.17 -17.61
CA ASP A 332 3.85 -10.94 -18.06
C ASP A 332 4.80 -10.84 -16.86
N LEU A 333 5.12 -12.00 -16.30
CA LEU A 333 6.12 -12.14 -15.26
C LEU A 333 7.49 -12.02 -15.92
N PRO A 334 8.44 -11.26 -15.33
CA PRO A 334 9.81 -11.30 -15.78
C PRO A 334 10.27 -12.77 -15.75
N ALA A 335 10.72 -13.27 -16.91
CA ALA A 335 11.21 -14.63 -17.05
C ALA A 335 12.20 -14.90 -15.91
N ARG A 336 12.04 -16.03 -15.19
CA ARG A 336 12.90 -16.38 -14.05
C ARG A 336 14.36 -16.20 -14.46
N GLY A 337 14.99 -15.13 -13.98
CA GLY A 337 16.43 -14.95 -14.12
C GLY A 337 17.09 -16.19 -13.53
N ARG A 338 17.85 -16.91 -14.35
CA ARG A 338 18.68 -18.01 -13.86
C ARG A 338 19.78 -17.41 -12.98
N LYS A 339 19.55 -17.52 -11.67
CA LYS A 339 20.46 -17.33 -10.52
C LYS A 339 21.13 -15.96 -10.39
#